data_AF-A0A967HPG5-F1
#
_entry.id   AF-A0A967HPG5-F1
#
_cell.length_a   1.000
_cell.length_b   1.000
_cell.length_c   1.000
_cell.angle_alpha   90.00
_cell.angle_beta   90.00
_cell.angle_gamma   90.00
#
_symmetry.space_group_name_H-M   'P 1'
#
loop_
_entity.id
_entity.type
_entity.pdbx_description
1 polymer ?
#
loop_
_entity_poly.entity_id
_entity_poly.type
_entity_poly.pdbx_seq_one_letter_code
_entity_poly.pdbx_strand_id
1 'polypeptide(L)'
;AKRGDLLITDPRTGEILAMVSLPGGATSGLAALTTPYEPGSTLKPFTVAAILNEGVATMGDSADTGAGQWRVAGRTLHDVHPKGGYLTLAEALRYSSNVAKLAQGLTPAEQYENLRDFGFGVITGIGIPGEASGILRRPDRWSAQSAASLAIGYEISVTPLQMAMAYGALANGGKLMEPRLIREVRDRRGRVVTRNRPRVVRRVVPKSVTREITPVLV
;
A
#
# COMPACT_ATOMS: atom_id res chain seq x y z
N ALA A 1 13.81 18.56 2.74
CA ALA A 1 12.38 18.22 2.93
C ALA A 1 11.78 19.16 3.97
N LYS A 2 10.51 19.55 3.84
CA LYS A 2 9.83 20.41 4.84
C LYS A 2 9.25 19.63 6.03
N ARG A 3 9.03 18.31 5.91
CA ARG A 3 8.55 17.39 6.94
C ARG A 3 9.08 15.98 6.64
N GLY A 4 9.03 15.06 7.60
CA GLY A 4 9.36 13.65 7.37
C GLY A 4 8.79 12.74 8.45
N ASP A 5 8.40 11.53 8.06
CA ASP A 5 7.92 10.50 8.95
C ASP A 5 8.78 9.24 8.80
N LEU A 6 9.08 8.60 9.92
CA LEU A 6 9.77 7.31 9.96
C LEU A 6 8.97 6.35 10.82
N LEU A 7 8.65 5.20 10.26
CA LEU A 7 7.90 4.14 10.92
C LEU A 7 8.58 2.81 10.68
N ILE A 8 8.84 2.08 11.77
CA ILE A 8 9.43 0.74 11.74
C ILE A 8 8.44 -0.20 12.42
N THR A 9 8.06 -1.28 11.74
CA THR A 9 7.15 -2.30 12.27
C THR A 9 7.77 -3.69 12.13
N ASP A 10 7.47 -4.61 13.06
CA ASP A 10 7.73 -6.04 12.84
C ASP A 10 6.59 -6.61 11.98
N PRO A 11 6.87 -7.04 10.74
CA PRO A 11 5.84 -7.49 9.81
C PRO A 11 5.11 -8.72 10.32
N ARG A 12 5.71 -9.57 11.16
CA ARG A 12 5.09 -10.82 11.65
C ARG A 12 4.09 -10.57 12.77
N THR A 13 4.22 -9.47 13.49
CA THR A 13 3.43 -9.21 14.71
C THR A 13 2.57 -7.95 14.61
N GLY A 14 2.89 -7.04 13.69
CA GLY A 14 2.31 -5.70 13.62
C GLY A 14 2.83 -4.75 14.69
N GLU A 15 3.86 -5.13 15.44
CA GLU A 15 4.41 -4.30 16.50
C GLU A 15 5.13 -3.09 15.94
N ILE A 16 4.82 -1.91 16.45
CA ILE A 16 5.49 -0.67 16.09
C ILE A 16 6.76 -0.57 16.94
N LEU A 17 7.91 -0.68 16.29
CA LEU A 17 9.22 -0.62 16.92
C LEU A 17 9.71 0.82 17.06
N ALA A 18 9.36 1.68 16.11
CA ALA A 18 9.64 3.11 16.16
C ALA A 18 8.60 3.87 15.33
N MET A 19 8.13 5.02 15.82
CA MET A 19 7.29 5.96 15.08
C MET A 19 7.77 7.38 15.39
N VAL A 20 8.26 8.08 14.38
CA VAL A 20 8.84 9.41 14.50
C VAL A 20 8.26 10.31 13.43
N SER A 21 7.85 11.51 13.81
CA SER A 21 7.41 12.56 12.90
C SER A 21 8.25 13.80 13.14
N LEU A 22 8.90 14.31 12.09
CA LEU A 22 9.61 15.57 12.06
C LEU A 22 8.69 16.62 11.43
N PRO A 23 8.00 17.45 12.24
CA PRO A 23 7.06 18.43 11.73
C PRO A 23 7.80 19.56 11.00
N GLY A 24 7.15 20.12 9.98
CA GLY A 24 7.63 21.30 9.26
C GLY A 24 7.26 22.63 9.89
N GLY A 25 6.92 22.64 11.18
CA GLY A 25 6.35 23.77 11.89
C GLY A 25 5.90 23.40 13.31
N ALA A 26 5.00 24.20 13.89
CA ALA A 26 4.65 24.16 15.31
C ALA A 26 3.67 23.04 15.75
N THR A 27 3.21 22.18 14.84
CA THR A 27 2.25 21.12 15.20
C THR A 27 2.99 19.90 15.74
N SER A 28 2.93 19.72 17.07
CA SER A 28 3.29 18.48 17.75
C SER A 28 2.23 17.42 17.46
N GLY A 29 2.61 16.35 16.76
CA GLY A 29 1.71 15.23 16.47
C GLY A 29 2.40 14.15 15.66
N LEU A 30 1.89 12.93 15.75
CA LEU A 30 2.35 11.80 14.95
C LEU A 30 1.73 11.91 13.54
N ALA A 31 2.34 12.69 12.64
CA ALA A 31 1.86 12.85 11.28
C ALA A 31 1.75 11.50 10.53
N ALA A 32 2.57 10.52 10.93
CA ALA A 32 2.53 9.14 10.46
C ALA A 32 1.15 8.44 10.58
N LEU A 33 0.27 8.90 11.48
CA LEU A 33 -1.09 8.38 11.64
C LEU A 33 -2.21 9.38 11.33
N THR A 34 -1.92 10.68 11.35
CA THR A 34 -2.94 11.74 11.20
C THR A 34 -2.94 12.42 9.84
N THR A 35 -1.84 12.36 9.09
CA THR A 35 -1.66 13.15 7.87
C THR A 35 -1.55 12.23 6.65
N PRO A 36 -2.68 11.90 6.01
CA PRO A 36 -2.66 11.05 4.84
C PRO A 36 -2.16 11.82 3.60
N TYR A 37 -1.61 11.09 2.63
CA TYR A 37 -0.99 11.62 1.41
C TYR A 37 -1.26 10.70 0.22
N GLU A 38 -1.03 11.18 -1.00
CA GLU A 38 -1.07 10.33 -2.19
C GLU A 38 0.25 9.55 -2.30
N PRO A 39 0.23 8.20 -2.27
CA PRO A 39 1.44 7.38 -2.18
C PRO A 39 2.24 7.32 -3.50
N GLY A 40 1.60 7.64 -4.63
CA GLY A 40 2.20 7.49 -5.94
C GLY A 40 2.71 6.07 -6.17
N SER A 41 3.85 5.95 -6.84
CA SER A 41 4.41 4.66 -7.27
C SER A 41 4.64 3.64 -6.14
N THR A 42 4.73 4.06 -4.89
CA THR A 42 4.84 3.13 -3.74
C THR A 42 3.58 2.26 -3.56
N LEU A 43 2.47 2.58 -4.23
CA LEU A 43 1.26 1.74 -4.23
C LEU A 43 1.30 0.59 -5.27
N LYS A 44 2.14 0.69 -6.31
CA LYS A 44 2.17 -0.31 -7.41
C LYS A 44 2.33 -1.76 -6.96
N PRO A 45 3.11 -2.10 -5.93
CA PRO A 45 3.20 -3.50 -5.47
C PRO A 45 1.83 -4.09 -5.10
N PHE A 46 0.91 -3.30 -4.57
CA PHE A 46 -0.43 -3.75 -4.20
C PHE A 46 -1.33 -3.92 -5.43
N THR A 47 -1.17 -3.06 -6.44
CA THR A 47 -1.81 -3.26 -7.75
C THR A 47 -1.32 -4.53 -8.44
N VAL A 48 -0.01 -4.78 -8.42
CA VAL A 48 0.59 -6.02 -8.96
C VAL A 48 0.11 -7.24 -8.17
N ALA A 49 -0.04 -7.12 -6.84
CA ALA A 49 -0.63 -8.18 -6.03
C ALA A 49 -2.05 -8.54 -6.45
N ALA A 50 -2.88 -7.55 -6.80
CA ALA A 50 -4.21 -7.82 -7.36
C ALA A 50 -4.13 -8.59 -8.68
N ILE A 51 -3.28 -8.14 -9.62
CA ILE A 51 -3.11 -8.77 -10.94
C ILE A 51 -2.74 -10.25 -10.79
N LEU A 52 -1.78 -10.57 -9.92
CA LEU A 52 -1.36 -11.94 -9.66
C LEU A 52 -2.43 -12.75 -8.92
N ASN A 53 -3.12 -12.14 -7.96
CA ASN A 53 -4.14 -12.83 -7.16
C ASN A 53 -5.37 -13.22 -7.98
N GLU A 54 -5.80 -12.34 -8.89
CA GLU A 54 -6.93 -12.58 -9.79
C GLU A 54 -6.52 -13.36 -11.05
N GLY A 55 -5.24 -13.72 -11.20
CA GLY A 55 -4.74 -14.48 -12.35
C GLY A 55 -4.82 -13.72 -13.68
N VAL A 56 -4.85 -12.39 -13.63
CA VAL A 56 -4.91 -11.52 -14.82
C VAL A 56 -3.63 -11.59 -15.65
N ALA A 57 -2.48 -11.70 -14.99
CA ALA A 57 -1.17 -11.87 -15.62
C ALA A 57 -0.18 -12.51 -14.65
N THR A 58 0.95 -12.98 -15.17
CA THR A 58 2.10 -13.46 -14.41
C THR A 58 3.23 -12.43 -14.40
N MET A 59 4.21 -12.59 -13.51
CA MET A 59 5.37 -11.70 -13.45
C MET A 59 6.21 -11.66 -14.74
N GLY A 60 6.13 -12.72 -15.57
CA GLY A 60 6.83 -12.82 -16.85
C GLY A 60 6.04 -12.32 -18.05
N ASP A 61 4.76 -11.99 -17.89
CA ASP A 61 3.94 -11.49 -18.99
C ASP A 61 4.36 -10.05 -19.32
N SER A 62 4.46 -9.77 -20.62
CA SER A 62 4.95 -8.49 -21.13
C SER A 62 3.82 -7.61 -21.64
N ALA A 63 3.92 -6.32 -21.32
CA ALA A 63 3.04 -5.29 -21.84
C ALA A 63 3.81 -4.31 -22.72
N ASP A 64 3.19 -3.89 -23.82
CA ASP A 64 3.72 -2.82 -24.67
C ASP A 64 3.64 -1.47 -23.94
N THR A 65 4.81 -0.88 -23.67
CA THR A 65 5.01 0.43 -23.06
C THR A 65 5.22 1.54 -24.10
N GLY A 66 5.20 1.20 -25.40
CA GLY A 66 5.37 2.12 -26.51
C GLY A 66 6.66 2.93 -26.39
N ALA A 67 6.55 4.24 -26.61
CA ALA A 67 7.64 5.22 -26.42
C ALA A 67 7.65 5.83 -24.99
N GLY A 68 7.15 5.10 -23.99
CA GLY A 68 7.01 5.60 -22.62
C GLY A 68 5.79 6.50 -22.40
N GLN A 69 4.76 6.36 -23.24
CA GLN A 69 3.53 7.14 -23.18
C GLN A 69 2.32 6.24 -23.36
N TRP A 70 1.28 6.48 -22.57
CA TRP A 70 0.01 5.77 -22.71
C TRP A 70 -1.17 6.73 -22.58
N ARG A 71 -2.00 6.83 -23.63
CA ARG A 71 -3.22 7.62 -23.61
C ARG A 71 -4.38 6.77 -23.07
N VAL A 72 -4.99 7.24 -21.98
CA VAL A 72 -6.10 6.56 -21.29
C VAL A 72 -7.13 7.58 -20.85
N ALA A 73 -8.41 7.32 -21.17
CA ALA A 73 -9.56 8.11 -20.73
C ALA A 73 -9.38 9.64 -20.85
N GLY A 74 -8.82 10.08 -21.98
CA GLY A 74 -8.64 11.51 -22.30
C GLY A 74 -7.34 12.16 -21.79
N ARG A 75 -6.51 11.46 -21.01
CA ARG A 75 -5.19 11.95 -20.55
C ARG A 75 -4.04 11.07 -21.06
N THR A 76 -2.83 11.59 -21.01
CA THR A 76 -1.61 10.84 -21.34
C THR A 76 -0.79 10.64 -20.08
N LEU A 77 -0.47 9.38 -19.77
CA LEU A 77 0.48 9.00 -18.74
C LEU A 77 1.88 8.88 -19.37
N HIS A 78 2.89 9.26 -18.61
CA HIS A 78 4.29 9.23 -19.03
C HIS A 78 5.14 8.47 -18.02
N ASP A 79 6.11 7.73 -18.52
CA ASP A 79 7.21 7.23 -17.69
C ASP A 79 8.24 8.34 -17.48
N VAL A 80 8.75 8.44 -16.24
CA VAL A 80 9.83 9.38 -15.91
C VAL A 80 11.11 9.00 -16.65
N HIS A 81 11.36 7.69 -16.78
CA HIS A 81 12.49 7.13 -17.51
C HIS A 81 12.02 6.01 -18.43
N PRO A 82 11.56 6.35 -19.65
CA PRO A 82 11.10 5.36 -20.62
C PRO A 82 12.17 4.30 -20.90
N LYS A 83 11.75 3.03 -20.89
CA LYS A 83 12.60 1.92 -21.36
C LYS A 83 12.36 1.58 -22.82
N GLY A 84 11.19 1.93 -23.35
CA GLY A 84 10.78 1.66 -24.72
C GLY A 84 10.39 0.19 -24.92
N GLY A 85 9.52 -0.06 -25.91
CA GLY A 85 9.14 -1.41 -26.29
C GLY A 85 8.31 -2.12 -25.22
N TYR A 86 8.66 -3.36 -24.91
CA TYR A 86 7.91 -4.22 -23.99
C TYR A 86 8.63 -4.35 -22.65
N LEU A 87 7.86 -4.31 -21.57
CA LEU A 87 8.34 -4.65 -20.23
C LEU A 87 7.50 -5.78 -19.66
N THR A 88 8.16 -6.75 -19.04
CA THR A 88 7.49 -7.74 -18.18
C THR A 88 6.82 -7.05 -17.00
N LEU A 89 5.83 -7.67 -16.38
CA LEU A 89 5.21 -7.15 -15.15
C LEU A 89 6.24 -6.94 -14.03
N ALA A 90 7.24 -7.82 -13.93
CA ALA A 90 8.37 -7.67 -13.02
C ALA A 90 9.21 -6.41 -13.32
N GLU A 91 9.54 -6.17 -14.58
CA GLU A 91 10.30 -4.98 -14.99
C GLU A 91 9.49 -3.69 -14.85
N ALA A 92 8.19 -3.74 -15.17
CA ALA A 92 7.26 -2.64 -14.97
C ALA A 92 7.21 -2.22 -13.49
N LEU A 93 7.20 -3.19 -12.57
CA LEU A 93 7.29 -2.91 -11.14
C LEU A 93 8.67 -2.37 -10.74
N ARG A 94 9.75 -3.02 -11.19
CA ARG A 94 11.14 -2.66 -10.87
C ARG A 94 11.51 -1.25 -11.34
N TYR A 95 11.14 -0.90 -12.57
CA TYR A 95 11.42 0.42 -13.16
C TYR A 95 10.30 1.42 -12.89
N SER A 96 9.28 1.01 -12.14
CA SER A 96 8.10 1.82 -11.85
C SER A 96 7.50 2.47 -13.10
N SER A 97 7.26 1.68 -14.14
CA SER A 97 6.57 2.14 -15.34
C SER A 97 5.11 2.49 -15.01
N ASN A 98 4.68 3.70 -15.34
CA ASN A 98 3.29 4.13 -15.31
C ASN A 98 2.53 3.69 -16.57
N VAL A 99 3.26 3.45 -17.66
CA VAL A 99 2.68 3.15 -18.98
C VAL A 99 2.66 1.66 -19.31
N ALA A 100 3.13 0.80 -18.40
CA ALA A 100 2.91 -0.65 -18.44
C ALA A 100 1.45 -1.07 -18.24
N LYS A 101 0.51 -0.10 -18.23
CA LYS A 101 -0.94 -0.35 -18.24
C LYS A 101 -1.41 -1.20 -17.06
N LEU A 102 -0.76 -1.01 -15.91
CA LEU A 102 -1.12 -1.68 -14.66
C LEU A 102 -2.61 -1.45 -14.36
N ALA A 103 -3.29 -2.50 -13.90
CA ALA A 103 -4.75 -2.62 -13.75
C ALA A 103 -5.58 -2.82 -15.03
N GLN A 104 -5.00 -2.83 -16.24
CA GLN A 104 -5.71 -3.40 -17.38
C GLN A 104 -5.99 -4.89 -17.12
N GLY A 105 -7.26 -5.29 -17.24
CA GLY A 105 -7.71 -6.64 -16.96
C GLY A 105 -8.33 -6.83 -15.57
N LEU A 106 -8.11 -5.92 -14.61
CA LEU A 106 -8.84 -5.93 -13.35
C LEU A 106 -10.21 -5.27 -13.53
N THR A 107 -11.24 -5.87 -12.94
CA THR A 107 -12.52 -5.18 -12.75
C THR A 107 -12.38 -4.08 -11.69
N PRO A 108 -13.23 -3.04 -11.73
CA PRO A 108 -13.23 -2.02 -10.68
C PRO A 108 -13.45 -2.59 -9.27
N ALA A 109 -14.21 -3.67 -9.16
CA ALA A 109 -14.45 -4.37 -7.90
C ALA A 109 -13.17 -5.03 -7.37
N GLU A 110 -12.50 -5.84 -8.19
CA GLU A 110 -11.23 -6.51 -7.82
C GLU A 110 -10.16 -5.50 -7.39
N GLN A 111 -9.99 -4.42 -8.17
CA GLN A 111 -9.02 -3.38 -7.84
C GLN A 111 -9.34 -2.68 -6.51
N TYR A 112 -10.61 -2.32 -6.29
CA TYR A 112 -11.04 -1.69 -5.04
C TYR A 112 -10.90 -2.62 -3.84
N GLU A 113 -11.38 -3.86 -3.95
CA GLU A 113 -11.40 -4.82 -2.87
C GLU A 113 -9.99 -5.20 -2.44
N ASN A 114 -9.07 -5.42 -3.38
CA ASN A 114 -7.67 -5.66 -3.06
C ASN A 114 -7.05 -4.48 -2.28
N LEU A 115 -7.20 -3.23 -2.76
CA LEU A 115 -6.65 -2.07 -2.06
C LEU A 115 -7.28 -1.88 -0.67
N ARG A 116 -8.60 -2.06 -0.55
CA ARG A 116 -9.32 -2.04 0.74
C ARG A 116 -8.78 -3.13 1.68
N ASP A 117 -8.54 -4.33 1.15
CA ASP A 117 -8.12 -5.48 1.95
C ASP A 117 -6.70 -5.32 2.47
N PHE A 118 -5.81 -4.65 1.72
CA PHE A 118 -4.51 -4.16 2.21
C PHE A 118 -4.62 -3.09 3.31
N GLY A 119 -5.82 -2.59 3.60
CA GLY A 119 -6.10 -1.68 4.71
C GLY A 119 -6.18 -0.21 4.31
N PHE A 120 -6.23 0.11 3.02
CA PHE A 120 -6.34 1.49 2.57
C PHE A 120 -7.77 2.03 2.68
N GLY A 121 -7.89 3.31 3.06
CA GLY A 121 -9.19 3.98 3.22
C GLY A 121 -9.95 3.60 4.49
N VAL A 122 -9.34 2.82 5.40
CA VAL A 122 -9.92 2.41 6.68
C VAL A 122 -8.94 2.63 7.82
N ILE A 123 -9.44 2.97 9.01
CA ILE A 123 -8.61 3.03 10.22
C ILE A 123 -7.99 1.65 10.51
N THR A 124 -6.76 1.64 11.00
CA THR A 124 -5.98 0.40 11.20
C THR A 124 -6.33 -0.32 12.49
N GLY A 125 -6.91 0.38 13.47
CA GLY A 125 -7.22 -0.16 14.79
C GLY A 125 -6.11 0.01 15.81
N ILE A 126 -5.10 0.85 15.55
CA ILE A 126 -3.98 1.12 16.47
C ILE A 126 -4.43 1.66 17.85
N GLY A 127 -5.64 2.22 17.93
CA GLY A 127 -6.24 2.71 19.18
C GLY A 127 -5.67 4.06 19.65
N ILE A 128 -5.03 4.81 18.75
CA ILE A 128 -4.51 6.15 19.02
C ILE A 128 -5.53 7.19 18.52
N PRO A 129 -5.96 8.15 19.36
CA PRO A 129 -6.86 9.22 18.93
C PRO A 129 -6.30 10.03 17.76
N GLY A 130 -7.16 10.41 16.83
CA GLY A 130 -6.79 11.23 15.66
C GLY A 130 -6.28 10.43 14.46
N GLU A 131 -6.30 9.09 14.51
CA GLU A 131 -6.00 8.26 13.35
C GLU A 131 -6.87 8.65 12.15
N ALA A 132 -6.21 8.99 11.03
CA ALA A 132 -6.87 9.25 9.78
C ALA A 132 -7.11 7.94 9.01
N SER A 133 -8.31 7.77 8.46
CA SER A 133 -8.63 6.62 7.60
C SER A 133 -8.02 6.73 6.20
N GLY A 134 -7.57 7.92 5.80
CA GLY A 134 -7.29 8.20 4.39
C GLY A 134 -8.56 8.19 3.55
N ILE A 135 -8.42 8.02 2.23
CA ILE A 135 -9.52 8.03 1.25
C ILE A 135 -9.30 6.94 0.22
N LEU A 136 -10.27 6.03 0.09
CA LEU A 136 -10.42 5.11 -1.04
C LEU A 136 -11.89 5.11 -1.45
N ARG A 137 -12.21 5.73 -2.60
CA ARG A 137 -13.59 5.85 -3.08
C ARG A 137 -14.09 4.51 -3.60
N ARG A 138 -15.37 4.20 -3.38
CA ARG A 138 -16.02 3.00 -3.92
C ARG A 138 -16.13 3.10 -5.46
N PRO A 139 -16.15 1.96 -6.19
CA PRO A 139 -16.18 1.94 -7.65
C PRO A 139 -17.32 2.72 -8.31
N ASP A 140 -18.48 2.83 -7.67
CA ASP A 140 -19.63 3.62 -8.16
C ASP A 140 -19.35 5.12 -8.28
N ARG A 141 -18.26 5.60 -7.66
CA ARG A 141 -17.81 7.00 -7.69
C ARG A 141 -16.57 7.20 -8.56
N TRP A 142 -16.16 6.19 -9.31
CA TRP A 142 -14.98 6.26 -10.16
C TRP A 142 -15.32 6.93 -11.48
N SER A 143 -14.41 7.78 -11.94
CA SER A 143 -14.43 8.29 -13.30
C SER A 143 -13.79 7.27 -14.24
N ALA A 144 -13.89 7.51 -15.55
CA ALA A 144 -13.18 6.71 -16.55
C ALA A 144 -11.64 6.70 -16.37
N GLN A 145 -11.08 7.66 -15.61
CA GLN A 145 -9.63 7.75 -15.35
C GLN A 145 -9.21 7.05 -14.05
N SER A 146 -10.14 6.79 -13.14
CA SER A 146 -9.82 6.44 -11.75
C SER A 146 -9.08 5.11 -11.62
N ALA A 147 -9.45 4.08 -12.39
CA ALA A 147 -8.75 2.79 -12.36
C ALA A 147 -7.26 2.93 -12.69
N ALA A 148 -6.94 3.70 -13.74
CA ALA A 148 -5.56 3.97 -14.14
C ALA A 148 -4.84 4.88 -13.13
N SER A 149 -5.53 5.84 -12.49
CA SER A 149 -4.96 6.69 -11.43
C SER A 149 -4.56 5.87 -10.21
N LEU A 150 -5.49 5.03 -9.74
CA LEU A 150 -5.33 4.18 -8.57
C LEU A 150 -4.21 3.17 -8.78
N ALA A 151 -4.08 2.61 -9.99
CA ALA A 151 -3.04 1.63 -10.32
C ALA A 151 -1.62 2.14 -10.03
N ILE A 152 -1.40 3.46 -10.14
CA ILE A 152 -0.11 4.12 -9.94
C ILE A 152 -0.07 5.03 -8.69
N GLY A 153 -1.09 4.93 -7.83
CA GLY A 153 -1.14 5.57 -6.51
C GLY A 153 -1.65 7.01 -6.45
N TYR A 154 -2.52 7.40 -7.37
CA TYR A 154 -3.29 8.66 -7.32
C TYR A 154 -4.79 8.40 -7.14
N GLU A 155 -5.56 9.42 -6.77
CA GLU A 155 -6.98 9.31 -6.39
C GLU A 155 -7.24 8.47 -5.12
N ILE A 156 -6.18 8.23 -4.35
CA ILE A 156 -6.18 7.54 -3.07
C ILE A 156 -5.32 8.31 -2.09
N SER A 157 -5.75 8.37 -0.84
CA SER A 157 -4.99 8.99 0.23
C SER A 157 -4.76 7.96 1.34
N VAL A 158 -3.52 7.81 1.78
CA VAL A 158 -3.10 6.80 2.76
C VAL A 158 -2.23 7.41 3.83
N THR A 159 -2.25 6.87 5.05
CA THR A 159 -1.29 7.25 6.09
C THR A 159 0.01 6.46 5.97
N PRO A 160 1.15 6.99 6.44
CA PRO A 160 2.39 6.21 6.55
C PRO A 160 2.20 4.90 7.34
N LEU A 161 1.34 4.89 8.36
CA LEU A 161 0.96 3.68 9.08
C LEU A 161 0.29 2.63 8.19
N GLN A 162 -0.73 3.01 7.41
CA GLN A 162 -1.38 2.08 6.47
C GLN A 162 -0.36 1.49 5.48
N MET A 163 0.52 2.32 4.93
CA MET A 163 1.57 1.87 4.00
C MET A 163 2.53 0.87 4.67
N ALA A 164 3.02 1.17 5.88
CA ALA A 164 3.92 0.27 6.59
C ALA A 164 3.26 -1.09 6.89
N MET A 165 1.99 -1.09 7.30
CA MET A 165 1.25 -2.32 7.58
C MET A 165 0.98 -3.12 6.30
N ALA A 166 0.65 -2.46 5.19
CA ALA A 166 0.43 -3.10 3.90
C ALA A 166 1.72 -3.75 3.36
N TYR A 167 2.86 -3.05 3.43
CA TYR A 167 4.17 -3.64 3.11
C TYR A 167 4.55 -4.76 4.07
N GLY A 168 4.19 -4.65 5.35
CA GLY A 168 4.35 -5.74 6.32
C GLY A 168 3.59 -7.00 5.92
N ALA A 169 2.39 -6.86 5.32
CA ALA A 169 1.64 -7.97 4.77
C ALA A 169 2.36 -8.63 3.59
N LEU A 170 3.00 -7.87 2.70
CA LEU A 170 3.84 -8.45 1.63
C LEU A 170 5.03 -9.22 2.24
N ALA A 171 5.68 -8.65 3.25
CA ALA A 171 6.86 -9.23 3.89
C ALA A 171 6.57 -10.51 4.72
N ASN A 172 5.35 -10.67 5.24
CA ASN A 172 4.99 -11.79 6.13
C ASN A 172 4.18 -12.91 5.46
N GLY A 173 4.14 -12.94 4.13
CA GLY A 173 3.42 -13.95 3.37
C GLY A 173 1.92 -13.71 3.25
N GLY A 174 1.52 -12.44 3.18
CA GLY A 174 0.18 -11.99 2.79
C GLY A 174 -0.79 -11.79 3.95
N LYS A 175 -0.32 -11.62 5.20
CA LYS A 175 -1.17 -11.44 6.38
C LYS A 175 -1.16 -9.98 6.81
N LEU A 176 -2.27 -9.27 6.70
CA LEU A 176 -2.38 -7.94 7.27
C LEU A 176 -2.50 -8.06 8.80
N MET A 177 -1.51 -7.56 9.51
CA MET A 177 -1.51 -7.52 10.98
C MET A 177 -2.22 -6.27 11.48
N GLU A 178 -2.84 -6.36 12.66
CA GLU A 178 -3.31 -5.18 13.39
C GLU A 178 -2.09 -4.49 14.02
N PRO A 179 -1.89 -3.17 13.80
CA PRO A 179 -0.76 -2.48 14.38
C PRO A 179 -0.87 -2.41 15.90
N ARG A 180 0.26 -2.61 16.58
CA ARG A 180 0.32 -2.61 18.05
C ARG A 180 1.44 -1.71 18.56
N LEU A 181 1.07 -0.75 19.41
CA LEU A 181 2.02 0.06 20.18
C LEU A 181 2.13 -0.41 21.64
N ILE A 182 1.01 -0.78 22.27
CA ILE A 182 0.99 -1.21 23.68
C ILE A 182 1.18 -2.72 23.75
N ARG A 183 2.30 -3.19 24.33
CA ARG A 183 2.59 -4.62 24.53
C ARG A 183 1.82 -5.22 25.71
N GLU A 184 1.83 -4.55 26.85
CA GLU A 184 1.12 -4.96 28.06
C GLU A 184 0.86 -3.77 28.98
N VAL A 185 -0.16 -3.91 29.84
CA VAL A 185 -0.47 -2.98 30.93
C VAL A 185 -0.25 -3.73 32.24
N ARG A 186 0.42 -3.08 33.19
CA ARG A 186 0.69 -3.63 34.53
C ARG A 186 0.05 -2.76 35.61
N ASP A 187 -0.44 -3.39 36.66
CA ASP A 187 -0.93 -2.69 37.84
C ASP A 187 0.21 -2.12 38.70
N ARG A 188 -0.13 -1.40 39.78
CA ARG A 188 0.84 -0.83 40.74
C ARG A 188 1.72 -1.87 41.44
N ARG A 189 1.34 -3.15 41.40
CA ARG A 189 2.09 -4.28 41.97
C ARG A 189 2.91 -5.02 40.90
N GLY A 190 2.98 -4.49 39.68
CA GLY A 190 3.69 -5.09 38.56
C GLY A 190 2.98 -6.27 37.90
N ARG A 191 1.74 -6.61 38.32
CA ARG A 191 0.99 -7.72 37.74
C ARG A 191 0.41 -7.30 36.39
N VAL A 192 0.53 -8.17 35.40
CA VAL A 192 -0.01 -7.91 34.06
C VAL A 192 -1.53 -7.99 34.10
N VAL A 193 -2.20 -6.87 33.81
CA VAL A 193 -3.68 -6.79 33.74
C VAL A 193 -4.17 -6.97 32.32
N THR A 194 -3.40 -6.53 31.33
CA THR A 194 -3.71 -6.68 29.91
C THR A 194 -2.45 -7.05 29.16
N ARG A 195 -2.50 -8.08 28.31
CA ARG A 195 -1.43 -8.43 27.38
C ARG A 195 -1.98 -8.38 25.97
N ASN A 196 -1.46 -7.47 25.15
CA ASN A 196 -1.91 -7.34 23.78
C ASN A 196 -1.12 -8.30 22.89
N ARG A 197 -1.80 -9.28 22.29
CA ARG A 197 -1.19 -10.34 21.47
C ARG A 197 -1.27 -9.98 19.99
N PRO A 198 -0.36 -10.48 19.13
CA PRO A 198 -0.44 -10.20 17.70
C PRO A 198 -1.75 -10.71 17.14
N ARG A 199 -2.45 -9.88 16.35
CA ARG A 199 -3.70 -10.24 15.70
C ARG A 199 -3.55 -10.10 14.19
N VAL A 200 -3.87 -11.17 13.48
CA VAL A 200 -4.05 -11.13 12.03
C VAL A 200 -5.44 -10.56 11.78
N VAL A 201 -5.54 -9.44 11.06
CA VAL A 201 -6.83 -8.88 10.64
C VAL A 201 -7.42 -9.76 9.54
N ARG A 202 -6.62 -10.06 8.52
CA ARG A 202 -6.98 -10.93 7.40
C ARG A 202 -5.76 -11.40 6.63
N ARG A 203 -5.95 -12.41 5.79
CA ARG A 203 -5.02 -12.71 4.69
C ARG A 203 -5.46 -11.90 3.49
N VAL A 204 -4.58 -11.04 2.98
CA VAL A 204 -4.86 -10.13 1.85
C VAL A 204 -4.50 -10.78 0.52
N VAL A 205 -3.45 -11.59 0.50
CA VAL A 205 -3.07 -12.43 -0.65
C VAL A 205 -2.48 -13.77 -0.18
N PRO A 206 -2.50 -14.82 -1.02
CA PRO A 206 -1.75 -16.04 -0.79
C PRO A 206 -0.24 -15.80 -0.69
N LYS A 207 0.46 -16.73 -0.03
CA LYS A 207 1.92 -16.69 0.08
C LYS A 207 2.62 -16.82 -1.28
N SER A 208 2.01 -17.50 -2.26
CA SER A 208 2.53 -17.59 -3.64
C SER A 208 2.71 -16.21 -4.26
N VAL A 209 1.67 -15.37 -4.20
CA VAL A 209 1.71 -13.97 -4.71
C VAL A 209 2.84 -13.18 -4.05
N THR A 210 2.98 -13.23 -2.72
CA THR A 210 4.07 -12.50 -2.06
C THR A 210 5.46 -13.00 -2.46
N ARG A 211 5.62 -14.30 -2.74
CA ARG A 211 6.92 -14.87 -3.16
C ARG A 211 7.36 -14.38 -4.53
N GLU A 212 6.41 -14.03 -5.38
CA GLU A 212 6.67 -13.46 -6.71
C GLU A 212 7.01 -11.97 -6.64
N ILE A 213 6.32 -11.22 -5.77
CA ILE A 213 6.50 -9.76 -5.65
C ILE A 213 7.78 -9.40 -4.88
N THR A 214 8.01 -10.01 -3.72
CA THR A 214 9.09 -9.59 -2.80
C THR A 214 10.47 -9.52 -3.46
N PRO A 215 10.92 -10.48 -4.30
CA PRO A 215 12.24 -10.42 -4.95
C PRO A 215 12.42 -9.23 -5.89
N VAL A 216 11.35 -8.60 -6.37
CA VAL A 216 11.40 -7.44 -7.27
C VAL A 216 11.54 -6.13 -6.49
N LEU A 217 11.20 -6.14 -5.19
CA LEU A 217 11.22 -4.95 -4.33
C LEU A 217 12.52 -4.76 -3.54
N VAL A 218 13.44 -5.74 -3.58
CA VAL A 218 14.71 -5.75 -2.85
C VAL A 218 15.93 -5.60 -3.76
#